data_AF-A0A0B2UWH7-F1
#
_entry.id   AF-A0A0B2UWH7-F1
#
_cell.length_a   1.000
_cell.length_b   1.000
_cell.length_c   1.000
_cell.angle_alpha   90.00
_cell.angle_beta   90.00
_cell.angle_gamma   90.00
#
_symmetry.space_group_name_H-M   'P 1'
#
loop_
_entity.id
_entity.type
_entity.pdbx_description
1 polymer ?
#
loop_
_entity_poly.entity_id
_entity_poly.type
_entity_poly.pdbx_seq_one_letter_code
_entity_poly.pdbx_strand_id
1 'polypeptide(L)'
;MLSKALTGVTGSTFAHLISNAPAALLFSRNLSGNPSKKAMTMHGVEKRAPVEQVIDASQLIDYAKLHWDDTVTADDPTVVRLREGILAGQRSALASGITLVESKHPTKRAQGSYLLAELLAAERKRFHEKGPSSLIFRIGISGSPGVGKSSFIEALGNELTKNQGKKVAVLTVDPSSATTGGSVLGDLTRMQELARNPLAFIRQSPTSGSLGGVTRGIHEAIVLCEGAGYDIVIIETVGVGQSEVSVSEMSDMFCLLLSPAHGDELQGVKRGIMEQSDLLIVTKADGELEKKARLTQTEYVSALKYMRPRAEEWHPEVMSASIYKPETIQAVWKTMTRFYENALKTGLLMERRNEQLTTWMWTHVQDEIMAVFKRHPEVLRKAPALERDIRHGKATPGWAAETLLRTFFGL
;
A
#
# COMPACT_ATOMS: atom_id res chain seq x y z
N MET A 1 14.98 -38.79 20.73
CA MET A 1 13.92 -39.81 20.73
C MET A 1 12.76 -39.32 19.87
N LEU A 2 12.97 -39.36 18.55
CA LEU A 2 12.02 -38.98 17.50
C LEU A 2 11.63 -40.28 16.78
N SER A 3 10.46 -40.83 17.10
CA SER A 3 9.75 -41.83 16.30
C SER A 3 8.41 -42.17 16.97
N LYS A 4 7.35 -42.23 16.15
CA LYS A 4 5.97 -42.71 16.44
C LYS A 4 4.98 -41.71 17.04
N ALA A 5 4.25 -41.03 16.15
CA ALA A 5 2.79 -40.93 16.20
C ALA A 5 2.25 -40.40 14.85
N LEU A 6 2.21 -41.27 13.84
CA LEU A 6 1.51 -41.02 12.58
C LEU A 6 0.77 -42.29 12.19
N THR A 7 -0.49 -42.38 12.56
CA THR A 7 -1.50 -43.24 11.91
C THR A 7 -2.90 -42.74 12.24
N GLY A 8 -3.65 -42.36 11.19
CA GLY A 8 -5.11 -42.38 11.15
C GLY A 8 -5.79 -41.07 11.54
N VAL A 9 -6.36 -40.34 10.57
CA VAL A 9 -7.76 -40.49 10.13
C VAL A 9 -7.97 -39.60 8.90
N THR A 10 -8.69 -40.17 7.95
CA THR A 10 -9.03 -39.69 6.61
C THR A 10 -10.14 -38.63 6.59
N GLY A 11 -10.00 -37.67 5.68
CA GLY A 11 -11.07 -37.11 4.83
C GLY A 11 -12.35 -36.56 5.47
N SER A 12 -12.48 -35.24 5.53
CA SER A 12 -13.65 -34.47 5.03
C SER A 12 -13.55 -33.02 5.49
N THR A 13 -13.29 -32.07 4.58
CA THR A 13 -13.85 -30.69 4.55
C THR A 13 -13.06 -29.83 3.56
N PHE A 14 -13.30 -29.99 2.26
CA PHE A 14 -12.99 -28.96 1.26
C PHE A 14 -13.74 -29.27 -0.05
N ALA A 15 -15.06 -29.35 0.05
CA ALA A 15 -15.94 -29.52 -1.12
C ALA A 15 -17.27 -28.83 -0.86
N HIS A 16 -17.23 -27.49 -0.79
CA HIS A 16 -18.41 -26.65 -0.98
C HIS A 16 -17.94 -25.29 -1.43
N LEU A 17 -17.97 -25.05 -2.73
CA LEU A 17 -18.19 -23.77 -3.42
C LEU A 17 -17.69 -23.93 -4.86
N ILE A 18 -18.62 -24.31 -5.75
CA ILE A 18 -18.83 -23.85 -7.12
C ILE A 18 -19.77 -24.88 -7.76
N SER A 19 -21.07 -24.68 -7.57
CA SER A 19 -22.08 -25.19 -8.48
C SER A 19 -23.20 -24.18 -8.50
N ASN A 20 -23.34 -23.43 -9.60
CA ASN A 20 -24.62 -22.89 -10.05
C ASN A 20 -24.48 -22.25 -11.44
N ALA A 21 -25.57 -22.41 -12.21
CA ALA A 21 -25.94 -21.80 -13.50
C ALA A 21 -25.70 -22.67 -14.77
N PRO A 22 -26.63 -22.65 -15.75
CA PRO A 22 -27.45 -23.82 -16.10
C PRO A 22 -27.39 -24.26 -17.58
N ALA A 23 -27.99 -25.43 -17.83
CA ALA A 23 -28.16 -26.06 -19.14
C ALA A 23 -29.27 -25.43 -20.00
N ALA A 24 -29.01 -25.31 -21.31
CA ALA A 24 -29.95 -25.24 -22.45
C ALA A 24 -29.08 -25.07 -23.73
N LEU A 25 -29.33 -25.60 -24.92
CA LEU A 25 -30.42 -26.36 -25.51
C LEU A 25 -29.88 -26.99 -26.83
N LEU A 26 -30.31 -28.21 -27.14
CA LEU A 26 -30.07 -28.91 -28.41
C LEU A 26 -30.77 -28.21 -29.57
N PHE A 27 -30.08 -28.02 -30.70
CA PHE A 27 -30.72 -27.95 -32.03
C PHE A 27 -29.83 -28.62 -33.09
N SER A 28 -30.36 -29.71 -33.64
CA SER A 28 -29.87 -30.39 -34.83
C SER A 28 -30.26 -29.62 -36.09
N ARG A 29 -29.33 -29.44 -37.03
CA ARG A 29 -29.65 -29.33 -38.45
C ARG A 29 -28.44 -29.70 -39.31
N ASN A 30 -28.59 -30.79 -40.06
CA ASN A 30 -27.72 -31.17 -41.18
C ASN A 30 -27.78 -30.11 -42.27
N LEU A 31 -26.63 -29.66 -42.76
CA LEU A 31 -26.46 -29.17 -44.13
C LEU A 31 -25.04 -29.52 -44.61
N SER A 32 -25.00 -30.29 -45.67
CA SER A 32 -23.86 -30.73 -46.47
C SER A 32 -23.11 -29.57 -47.13
N GLY A 33 -21.77 -29.63 -47.13
CA GLY A 33 -20.93 -28.77 -47.98
C GLY A 33 -19.47 -28.77 -47.53
N ASN A 34 -18.62 -29.50 -48.24
CA ASN A 34 -17.16 -29.35 -48.20
C ASN A 34 -16.80 -28.28 -49.28
N PRO A 35 -15.85 -27.36 -49.06
CA PRO A 35 -14.45 -27.75 -49.22
C PRO A 35 -13.43 -27.10 -48.27
N SER A 36 -12.37 -27.87 -47.99
CA SER A 36 -11.01 -27.46 -47.64
C SER A 36 -10.80 -26.53 -46.45
N LYS A 37 -10.56 -27.11 -45.28
CA LYS A 37 -9.67 -26.53 -44.26
C LYS A 37 -8.65 -27.58 -43.82
N LYS A 38 -7.37 -27.28 -44.01
CA LYS A 38 -6.25 -28.01 -43.41
C LYS A 38 -6.51 -28.14 -41.91
N ALA A 39 -6.76 -29.35 -41.44
CA ALA A 39 -6.79 -29.64 -40.01
C ALA A 39 -5.37 -29.48 -39.45
N MET A 40 -5.17 -28.51 -38.55
CA MET A 40 -4.05 -28.53 -37.62
C MET A 40 -4.23 -29.76 -36.74
N THR A 41 -3.38 -30.77 -36.91
CA THR A 41 -3.25 -31.89 -35.98
C THR A 41 -2.73 -31.35 -34.65
N MET A 42 -3.66 -31.14 -33.70
CA MET A 42 -3.34 -30.99 -32.28
C MET A 42 -2.58 -32.25 -31.86
N HIS A 43 -1.26 -32.13 -31.69
CA HIS A 43 -0.44 -33.19 -31.13
C HIS A 43 -0.94 -33.47 -29.71
N GLY A 44 -1.24 -34.74 -29.44
CA GLY A 44 -1.65 -35.21 -28.11
C GLY A 44 -0.60 -34.82 -27.08
N VAL A 45 -1.08 -34.32 -25.93
CA VAL A 45 -0.23 -34.07 -24.78
C VAL A 45 0.23 -35.43 -24.25
N GLU A 46 1.48 -35.80 -24.55
CA GLU A 46 2.12 -36.92 -23.85
C GLU A 46 2.23 -36.58 -22.36
N LYS A 47 1.70 -37.45 -21.51
CA LYS A 47 1.91 -37.37 -20.05
C LYS A 47 3.40 -37.52 -19.77
N ARG A 48 4.11 -36.41 -19.55
CA ARG A 48 5.47 -36.43 -19.00
C ARG A 48 5.42 -36.77 -17.52
N ALA A 49 6.29 -37.68 -17.10
CA ALA A 49 6.56 -37.99 -15.69
C ALA A 49 6.97 -36.73 -14.93
N PRO A 50 6.74 -36.64 -13.60
CA PRO A 50 7.13 -35.49 -12.82
C PRO A 50 8.64 -35.28 -12.96
N VAL A 51 9.01 -34.09 -13.44
CA VAL A 51 10.40 -33.69 -13.59
C VAL A 51 10.89 -33.37 -12.18
N GLU A 52 11.56 -34.32 -11.53
CA GLU A 52 12.45 -34.04 -10.39
C GLU A 52 13.73 -33.37 -10.95
N GLN A 53 13.60 -32.16 -11.49
CA GLN A 53 14.76 -31.30 -11.68
C GLN A 53 14.97 -30.57 -10.37
N VAL A 54 15.94 -31.08 -9.61
CA VAL A 54 16.59 -30.34 -8.54
C VAL A 54 17.13 -29.06 -9.17
N ILE A 55 16.54 -27.91 -8.85
CA ILE A 55 17.10 -26.61 -9.18
C ILE A 55 18.55 -26.64 -8.70
N ASP A 56 19.51 -26.37 -9.58
CA ASP A 56 20.92 -26.41 -9.22
C ASP A 56 21.16 -25.41 -8.07
N ALA A 57 21.40 -25.93 -6.87
CA ALA A 57 21.51 -25.13 -5.65
C ALA A 57 22.63 -24.08 -5.77
N SER A 58 23.67 -24.33 -6.60
CA SER A 58 24.73 -23.35 -6.90
C SER A 58 24.20 -22.06 -7.52
N GLN A 59 23.24 -22.16 -8.44
CA GLN A 59 22.68 -20.98 -9.13
C GLN A 59 21.84 -20.12 -8.18
N LEU A 60 21.14 -20.73 -7.21
CA LEU A 60 20.44 -20.03 -6.14
C LEU A 60 21.39 -19.42 -5.10
N ILE A 61 22.51 -20.08 -4.79
CA ILE A 61 23.51 -19.58 -3.83
C ILE A 61 24.24 -18.34 -4.37
N ASP A 62 24.63 -18.33 -5.64
CA ASP A 62 25.29 -17.16 -6.22
C ASP A 62 24.29 -16.00 -6.45
N TYR A 63 23.02 -16.32 -6.70
CA TYR A 63 21.93 -15.35 -6.68
C TYR A 63 21.71 -14.75 -5.29
N ALA A 64 21.73 -15.55 -4.22
CA ALA A 64 21.57 -15.08 -2.84
C ALA A 64 22.67 -14.06 -2.48
N LYS A 65 23.92 -14.27 -2.88
CA LYS A 65 25.04 -13.33 -2.63
C LYS A 65 24.87 -11.96 -3.31
N LEU A 66 24.13 -11.89 -4.41
CA LEU A 66 23.86 -10.64 -5.15
C LEU A 66 22.69 -9.84 -4.55
N HIS A 67 21.87 -10.47 -3.71
CA HIS A 67 20.58 -9.94 -3.26
C HIS A 67 20.44 -9.86 -1.73
N TRP A 68 21.21 -10.67 -1.01
CA TRP A 68 21.23 -10.78 0.44
C TRP A 68 22.67 -10.61 0.93
N ASP A 69 22.85 -9.71 1.87
CA ASP A 69 24.13 -9.51 2.56
C ASP A 69 24.02 -10.06 3.98
N ASP A 70 24.46 -11.30 4.16
CA ASP A 70 24.43 -12.01 5.44
C ASP A 70 25.58 -11.60 6.38
N THR A 71 26.47 -10.68 5.95
CA THR A 71 27.57 -10.20 6.80
C THR A 71 27.14 -9.11 7.78
N VAL A 72 26.00 -8.46 7.50
CA VAL A 72 25.43 -7.44 8.38
C VAL A 72 24.81 -8.10 9.60
N THR A 73 25.02 -7.48 10.76
CA THR A 73 24.46 -7.92 12.04
C THR A 73 23.76 -6.76 12.74
N ALA A 74 23.07 -7.04 13.86
CA ALA A 74 22.44 -6.01 14.69
C ALA A 74 23.46 -4.99 15.25
N ASP A 75 24.73 -5.40 15.40
CA ASP A 75 25.82 -4.57 15.92
C ASP A 75 26.54 -3.77 14.81
N ASP A 76 26.05 -3.80 13.56
CA ASP A 76 26.59 -2.96 12.49
C ASP A 76 26.59 -1.47 12.93
N PRO A 77 27.71 -0.75 12.82
CA PRO A 77 27.82 0.62 13.29
C PRO A 77 26.77 1.58 12.71
N THR A 78 26.33 1.33 11.47
CA THR A 78 25.27 2.11 10.81
C THR A 78 23.92 1.85 11.47
N VAL A 79 23.60 0.58 11.76
CA VAL A 79 22.36 0.17 12.40
C VAL A 79 22.27 0.76 13.80
N VAL A 80 23.31 0.56 14.62
CA VAL A 80 23.39 1.08 15.99
C VAL A 80 23.23 2.60 16.03
N ARG A 81 24.01 3.33 15.22
CA ARG A 81 23.96 4.79 15.16
C ARG A 81 22.59 5.32 14.76
N LEU A 82 21.96 4.72 13.75
CA LEU A 82 20.64 5.14 13.29
C LEU A 82 19.54 4.79 14.30
N ARG A 83 19.59 3.59 14.90
CA ARG A 83 18.66 3.17 15.96
C ARG A 83 18.68 4.17 17.11
N GLU A 84 19.86 4.49 17.64
CA GLU A 84 20.00 5.40 18.78
C GLU A 84 19.54 6.81 18.42
N GLY A 85 19.92 7.32 17.24
CA GLY A 85 19.47 8.63 16.78
C GLY A 85 17.96 8.70 16.60
N ILE A 86 17.34 7.67 16.03
CA ILE A 86 15.88 7.58 15.82
C ILE A 86 15.16 7.53 17.16
N LEU A 87 15.55 6.63 18.06
CA LEU A 87 14.92 6.51 19.40
C LEU A 87 15.10 7.78 20.24
N ALA A 88 16.17 8.55 20.01
CA ALA A 88 16.37 9.88 20.60
C ALA A 88 15.57 11.00 19.91
N GLY A 89 14.78 10.70 18.87
CA GLY A 89 13.95 11.66 18.14
C GLY A 89 14.73 12.58 17.19
N GLN A 90 15.94 12.19 16.75
CA GLN A 90 16.76 12.99 15.84
C GLN A 90 16.21 12.93 14.41
N ARG A 91 15.72 14.06 13.88
CA ARG A 91 15.16 14.15 12.52
C ARG A 91 16.12 13.73 11.41
N SER A 92 17.42 14.02 11.56
CA SER A 92 18.45 13.63 10.59
C SER A 92 18.66 12.11 10.55
N ALA A 93 18.62 11.45 11.72
CA ALA A 93 18.67 10.01 11.83
C ALA A 93 17.43 9.36 11.22
N LEU A 94 16.23 9.91 11.48
CA LEU A 94 14.98 9.46 10.85
C LEU A 94 15.06 9.56 9.31
N ALA A 95 15.44 10.71 8.76
CA ALA A 95 15.58 10.89 7.32
C ALA A 95 16.62 9.92 6.71
N SER A 96 17.73 9.70 7.40
CA SER A 96 18.78 8.76 6.98
C SER A 96 18.30 7.31 7.04
N GLY A 97 17.54 6.95 8.08
CA GLY A 97 16.93 5.63 8.23
C GLY A 97 15.92 5.35 7.13
N ILE A 98 15.07 6.32 6.78
CA ILE A 98 14.14 6.20 5.65
C ILE A 98 14.92 5.99 4.35
N THR A 99 15.97 6.79 4.11
CA THR A 99 16.82 6.63 2.91
C THR A 99 17.52 5.26 2.87
N LEU A 100 17.85 4.68 4.03
CA LEU A 100 18.47 3.35 4.12
C LEU A 100 17.49 2.25 3.68
N VAL A 101 16.26 2.25 4.22
CA VAL A 101 15.25 1.22 3.92
C VAL A 101 14.73 1.31 2.48
N GLU A 102 14.71 2.52 1.90
CA GLU A 102 14.40 2.75 0.49
C GLU A 102 15.49 2.21 -0.47
N SER A 103 16.68 1.89 0.02
CA SER A 103 17.80 1.49 -0.82
C SER A 103 17.64 0.08 -1.38
N LYS A 104 18.02 -0.10 -2.66
CA LYS A 104 18.08 -1.42 -3.31
C LYS A 104 19.45 -2.11 -3.17
N HIS A 105 20.43 -1.47 -2.53
CA HIS A 105 21.76 -2.06 -2.35
C HIS A 105 21.69 -3.20 -1.31
N PRO A 106 22.25 -4.40 -1.57
CA PRO A 106 22.12 -5.57 -0.69
C PRO A 106 22.52 -5.30 0.77
N THR A 107 23.69 -4.72 1.01
CA THR A 107 24.16 -4.34 2.36
C THR A 107 23.20 -3.36 3.06
N LYS A 108 22.73 -2.34 2.34
CA LYS A 108 21.83 -1.32 2.90
C LYS A 108 20.45 -1.89 3.21
N ARG A 109 19.97 -2.82 2.38
CA ARG A 109 18.74 -3.57 2.66
C ARG A 109 18.89 -4.38 3.94
N ALA A 110 19.98 -5.14 4.09
CA ALA A 110 20.23 -5.93 5.28
C ALA A 110 20.32 -5.04 6.54
N GLN A 111 21.04 -3.92 6.46
CA GLN A 111 21.10 -2.91 7.54
C GLN A 111 19.71 -2.34 7.86
N GLY A 112 18.92 -2.01 6.84
CA GLY A 112 17.54 -1.54 6.99
C GLY A 112 16.64 -2.56 7.68
N SER A 113 16.76 -3.84 7.34
CA SER A 113 16.00 -4.93 7.98
C SER A 113 16.34 -5.06 9.47
N TYR A 114 17.62 -5.01 9.85
CA TYR A 114 18.01 -5.01 11.27
C TYR A 114 17.54 -3.75 11.99
N LEU A 115 17.65 -2.57 11.36
CA LEU A 115 17.16 -1.32 11.94
C LEU A 115 15.64 -1.39 12.22
N LEU A 116 14.85 -1.88 11.28
CA LEU A 116 13.40 -2.05 11.45
C LEU A 116 13.08 -3.05 12.57
N ALA A 117 13.80 -4.18 12.64
CA ALA A 117 13.60 -5.18 13.68
C ALA A 117 13.85 -4.63 15.09
N GLU A 118 14.92 -3.85 15.27
CA GLU A 118 15.25 -3.17 16.54
C GLU A 118 14.16 -2.16 16.94
N LEU A 119 13.66 -1.37 15.99
CA LEU A 119 12.60 -0.39 16.26
C LEU A 119 11.25 -1.04 16.57
N LEU A 120 10.90 -2.14 15.89
CA LEU A 120 9.72 -2.95 16.21
C LEU A 120 9.85 -3.58 17.60
N ALA A 121 11.04 -4.02 18.01
CA ALA A 121 11.27 -4.50 19.37
C ALA A 121 11.06 -3.38 20.42
N ALA A 122 11.57 -2.18 20.16
CA ALA A 122 11.34 -1.01 21.01
C ALA A 122 9.85 -0.59 21.06
N GLU A 123 9.14 -0.65 19.93
CA GLU A 123 7.71 -0.40 19.85
C GLU A 123 6.91 -1.42 20.66
N ARG A 124 7.15 -2.72 20.47
CA ARG A 124 6.50 -3.79 21.26
C ARG A 124 6.71 -3.58 22.76
N LYS A 125 7.92 -3.23 23.17
CA LYS A 125 8.21 -2.90 24.57
C LYS A 125 7.36 -1.72 25.06
N ARG A 126 7.31 -0.62 24.30
CA ARG A 126 6.46 0.54 24.64
C ARG A 126 4.99 0.17 24.71
N PHE A 127 4.50 -0.67 23.80
CA PHE A 127 3.12 -1.17 23.81
C PHE A 127 2.83 -2.01 25.05
N HIS A 128 3.73 -2.90 25.46
CA HIS A 128 3.58 -3.67 26.69
C HIS A 128 3.57 -2.80 27.95
N GLU A 129 4.39 -1.74 27.99
CA GLU A 129 4.50 -0.85 29.15
C GLU A 129 3.36 0.18 29.25
N LYS A 130 2.91 0.72 28.12
CA LYS A 130 1.96 1.87 28.07
C LYS A 130 0.61 1.52 27.45
N GLY A 131 0.44 0.31 26.95
CA GLY A 131 -0.78 -0.18 26.34
C GLY A 131 -1.11 0.45 24.97
N PRO A 132 -2.35 0.23 24.49
CA PRO A 132 -2.84 0.69 23.19
C PRO A 132 -2.67 2.18 22.89
N SER A 133 -2.69 3.03 23.93
CA SER A 133 -2.51 4.48 23.79
C SER A 133 -1.10 4.91 23.36
N SER A 134 -0.13 3.99 23.35
CA SER A 134 1.22 4.25 22.84
C SER A 134 1.37 4.10 21.33
N LEU A 135 0.35 3.57 20.66
CA LEU A 135 0.34 3.44 19.22
C LEU A 135 0.26 4.82 18.58
N ILE A 136 0.99 5.00 17.48
CA ILE A 136 0.82 6.17 16.61
C ILE A 136 -0.58 6.14 15.99
N PHE A 137 -1.14 7.28 15.59
CA PHE A 137 -2.33 7.32 14.75
C PHE A 137 -1.95 7.52 13.27
N ARG A 138 -2.30 6.55 12.41
CA ARG A 138 -2.01 6.56 10.97
C ARG A 138 -3.23 7.07 10.20
N ILE A 139 -3.13 8.24 9.59
CA ILE A 139 -4.22 8.90 8.86
C ILE A 139 -3.89 8.95 7.38
N GLY A 140 -4.67 8.29 6.55
CA GLY A 140 -4.58 8.40 5.09
C GLY A 140 -5.41 9.59 4.61
N ILE A 141 -4.86 10.46 3.77
CA ILE A 141 -5.59 11.60 3.19
C ILE A 141 -5.45 11.57 1.68
N SER A 142 -6.59 11.55 0.99
CA SER A 142 -6.67 11.61 -0.46
C SER A 142 -7.69 12.66 -0.91
N GLY A 143 -7.67 12.99 -2.20
CA GLY A 143 -8.62 13.89 -2.84
C GLY A 143 -8.14 14.34 -4.20
N SER A 144 -9.06 14.83 -5.02
CA SER A 144 -8.75 15.27 -6.39
C SER A 144 -7.72 16.42 -6.40
N PRO A 145 -6.92 16.56 -7.47
CA PRO A 145 -6.05 17.72 -7.64
C PRO A 145 -6.82 19.04 -7.48
N GLY A 146 -6.28 19.99 -6.71
CA GLY A 146 -6.92 21.29 -6.50
C GLY A 146 -7.98 21.32 -5.39
N VAL A 147 -8.29 20.19 -4.74
CA VAL A 147 -9.24 20.14 -3.60
C VAL A 147 -8.76 20.91 -2.37
N GLY A 148 -7.49 21.30 -2.30
CA GLY A 148 -6.91 22.00 -1.14
C GLY A 148 -6.25 21.06 -0.13
N LYS A 149 -5.82 19.88 -0.56
CA LYS A 149 -5.23 18.84 0.30
C LYS A 149 -4.00 19.28 1.08
N SER A 150 -2.97 19.80 0.42
CA SER A 150 -1.75 20.25 1.11
C SER A 150 -2.04 21.40 2.10
N SER A 151 -2.93 22.33 1.74
CA SER A 151 -3.37 23.40 2.65
C SER A 151 -4.15 22.86 3.85
N PHE A 152 -4.99 21.85 3.65
CA PHE A 152 -5.70 21.18 4.73
C PHE A 152 -4.72 20.44 5.66
N ILE A 153 -3.74 19.71 5.11
CA ILE A 153 -2.70 19.01 5.89
C ILE A 153 -1.85 20.00 6.68
N GLU A 154 -1.46 21.14 6.09
CA GLU A 154 -0.74 22.19 6.82
C GLU A 154 -1.58 22.76 7.97
N ALA A 155 -2.85 23.08 7.73
CA ALA A 155 -3.76 23.59 8.76
C ALA A 155 -3.96 22.57 9.90
N LEU A 156 -4.20 21.29 9.57
CA LEU A 156 -4.33 20.21 10.53
C LEU A 156 -3.04 19.97 11.30
N GLY A 157 -1.89 19.91 10.62
CA GLY A 157 -0.59 19.75 11.25
C GLY A 157 -0.24 20.91 12.19
N ASN A 158 -0.60 22.13 11.83
CA ASN A 158 -0.45 23.31 12.68
C ASN A 158 -1.36 23.23 13.93
N GLU A 159 -2.62 22.83 13.79
CA GLU A 159 -3.52 22.59 14.93
C GLU A 159 -2.93 21.54 15.89
N LEU A 160 -2.50 20.40 15.34
CA LEU A 160 -1.94 19.29 16.11
C LEU A 160 -0.66 19.68 16.86
N THR A 161 0.25 20.40 16.21
CA THR A 161 1.54 20.77 16.81
C THR A 161 1.42 21.94 17.76
N LYS A 162 0.68 23.01 17.40
CA LYS A 162 0.60 24.25 18.19
C LYS A 162 -0.38 24.14 19.35
N ASN A 163 -1.54 23.50 19.14
CA ASN A 163 -2.62 23.49 20.14
C ASN A 163 -2.72 22.14 20.88
N GLN A 164 -2.34 21.02 20.25
CA GLN A 164 -2.40 19.69 20.88
C GLN A 164 -1.02 19.18 21.35
N GLY A 165 0.07 19.88 21.01
CA GLY A 165 1.44 19.51 21.38
C GLY A 165 1.93 18.19 20.76
N LYS A 166 1.30 17.75 19.66
CA LYS A 166 1.59 16.46 19.01
C LYS A 166 2.75 16.56 18.04
N LYS A 167 3.55 15.49 17.95
CA LYS A 167 4.54 15.29 16.88
C LYS A 167 3.89 14.66 15.66
N VAL A 168 4.01 15.33 14.51
CA VAL A 168 3.33 14.93 13.27
C VAL A 168 4.34 14.62 12.17
N ALA A 169 4.26 13.43 11.59
CA ALA A 169 4.98 13.09 10.37
C ALA A 169 4.01 13.12 9.17
N VAL A 170 4.45 13.65 8.04
CA VAL A 170 3.70 13.66 6.78
C VAL A 170 4.53 12.90 5.75
N LEU A 171 3.99 11.79 5.25
CA LEU A 171 4.59 10.92 4.24
C LEU A 171 3.77 11.06 2.96
N THR A 172 4.35 11.53 1.87
CA THR A 172 3.62 11.62 0.60
C THR A 172 3.88 10.39 -0.27
N VAL A 173 2.89 9.96 -1.04
CA VAL A 173 2.89 8.79 -1.93
C VAL A 173 2.64 9.26 -3.35
N ASP A 174 3.65 9.20 -4.21
CA ASP A 174 3.53 9.61 -5.62
C ASP A 174 3.89 8.43 -6.56
N PRO A 175 2.91 7.77 -7.18
CA PRO A 175 3.16 6.70 -8.15
C PRO A 175 3.87 7.20 -9.42
N SER A 176 3.68 8.46 -9.80
CA SER A 176 4.29 9.06 -11.00
C SER A 176 5.78 9.36 -10.83
N SER A 177 6.26 9.33 -9.59
CA SER A 177 7.67 9.39 -9.28
C SER A 177 8.46 8.25 -9.98
N ALA A 178 7.83 7.09 -10.21
CA ALA A 178 8.41 5.95 -10.93
C ALA A 178 8.95 6.31 -12.33
N THR A 179 8.36 7.29 -13.02
CA THR A 179 8.77 7.73 -14.37
C THR A 179 9.66 8.96 -14.37
N THR A 180 9.61 9.80 -13.33
CA THR A 180 10.25 11.13 -13.32
C THR A 180 11.54 11.22 -12.51
N GLY A 181 11.96 10.15 -11.80
CA GLY A 181 13.20 10.17 -11.01
C GLY A 181 13.09 10.95 -9.68
N GLY A 182 11.96 11.61 -9.45
CA GLY A 182 11.53 12.12 -8.15
C GLY A 182 11.72 13.61 -8.07
N SER A 183 10.75 14.29 -7.47
CA SER A 183 10.94 15.68 -7.12
C SER A 183 11.50 15.75 -5.70
N VAL A 184 12.69 16.33 -5.54
CA VAL A 184 13.34 16.55 -4.24
C VAL A 184 12.67 17.71 -3.46
N LEU A 185 11.92 18.58 -4.15
CA LEU A 185 11.49 19.89 -3.64
C LEU A 185 10.02 20.27 -3.93
N GLY A 186 9.33 19.54 -4.81
CA GLY A 186 8.10 20.02 -5.48
C GLY A 186 6.94 20.40 -4.54
N ASP A 187 6.59 19.51 -3.60
CA ASP A 187 5.45 19.73 -2.68
C ASP A 187 5.82 20.41 -1.34
N LEU A 188 7.10 20.48 -0.95
CA LEU A 188 7.51 21.20 0.26
C LEU A 188 7.20 22.70 0.19
N THR A 189 7.04 23.24 -1.03
CA THR A 189 6.64 24.63 -1.26
C THR A 189 5.19 24.93 -0.85
N ARG A 190 4.35 23.90 -0.68
CA ARG A 190 2.92 24.02 -0.35
C ARG A 190 2.60 23.91 1.14
N MET A 191 3.54 23.43 1.96
CA MET A 191 3.38 23.29 3.42
C MET A 191 4.56 23.97 4.15
N GLN A 192 4.77 25.26 3.87
CA GLN A 192 5.96 25.99 4.29
C GLN A 192 6.07 26.20 5.80
N GLU A 193 4.95 26.46 6.48
CA GLU A 193 4.96 26.65 7.93
C GLU A 193 5.24 25.33 8.63
N LEU A 194 4.53 24.27 8.21
CA LEU A 194 4.68 22.95 8.80
C LEU A 194 6.08 22.40 8.57
N ALA A 195 6.69 22.63 7.41
CA ALA A 195 8.06 22.19 7.11
C ALA A 195 9.11 22.77 8.08
N ARG A 196 8.88 23.98 8.60
CA ARG A 196 9.76 24.66 9.56
C ARG A 196 9.48 24.29 11.02
N ASN A 197 8.36 23.63 11.28
CA ASN A 197 7.96 23.28 12.64
C ASN A 197 8.88 22.16 13.20
N PRO A 198 9.47 22.34 14.39
CA PRO A 198 10.34 21.32 14.99
C PRO A 198 9.60 20.04 15.38
N LEU A 199 8.30 20.12 15.65
CA LEU A 199 7.43 18.97 15.96
C LEU A 199 6.88 18.27 14.71
N ALA A 200 7.17 18.80 13.51
CA ALA A 200 6.74 18.21 12.26
C ALA A 200 7.91 17.63 11.46
N PHE A 201 7.64 16.57 10.71
CA PHE A 201 8.56 16.00 9.74
C PHE A 201 7.81 15.69 8.46
N ILE A 202 8.36 16.11 7.32
CA ILE A 202 7.72 15.91 6.01
C ILE A 202 8.72 15.15 5.14
N ARG A 203 8.28 14.02 4.58
CA ARG A 203 9.06 13.19 3.67
C ARG A 203 8.24 12.91 2.42
N GLN A 204 8.82 13.20 1.27
CA GLN A 204 8.25 12.83 -0.01
C GLN A 204 8.58 11.39 -0.38
N SER A 205 7.65 10.73 -1.08
CA SER A 205 7.85 9.38 -1.62
C SER A 205 9.18 9.26 -2.37
N PRO A 206 9.91 8.15 -2.20
CA PRO A 206 11.04 7.84 -3.06
C PRO A 206 10.58 7.51 -4.47
N THR A 207 11.53 7.57 -5.41
CA THR A 207 11.38 7.05 -6.76
C THR A 207 11.64 5.58 -6.86
N SER A 208 10.66 4.83 -6.39
CA SER A 208 10.58 3.44 -6.73
C SER A 208 9.86 3.30 -8.09
N GLY A 209 10.50 2.65 -9.06
CA GLY A 209 9.98 2.42 -10.43
C GLY A 209 8.68 1.58 -10.55
N SER A 210 8.00 1.28 -9.45
CA SER A 210 6.67 0.66 -9.41
C SER A 210 5.86 1.16 -8.20
N LEU A 211 4.53 1.04 -8.27
CA LEU A 211 3.64 1.35 -7.16
C LEU A 211 3.98 0.50 -5.91
N GLY A 212 4.26 -0.80 -6.08
CA GLY A 212 4.61 -1.71 -4.98
C GLY A 212 5.89 -1.34 -4.22
N GLY A 213 6.92 -0.84 -4.91
CA GLY A 213 8.12 -0.39 -4.22
C GLY A 213 7.93 0.96 -3.51
N VAL A 214 6.99 1.80 -3.97
CA VAL A 214 6.64 3.06 -3.30
C VAL A 214 5.88 2.74 -2.01
N THR A 215 4.89 1.83 -2.08
CA THR A 215 4.14 1.43 -0.89
C THR A 215 5.03 0.75 0.15
N ARG A 216 5.97 -0.12 -0.27
CA ARG A 216 6.97 -0.72 0.62
C ARG A 216 7.74 0.33 1.43
N GLY A 217 8.32 1.33 0.77
CA GLY A 217 9.10 2.37 1.45
C GLY A 217 8.28 3.16 2.48
N ILE A 218 6.98 3.36 2.21
CA ILE A 218 6.08 4.05 3.14
C ILE A 218 5.78 3.20 4.38
N HIS A 219 5.56 1.89 4.25
CA HIS A 219 5.36 1.01 5.40
C HIS A 219 6.56 1.03 6.34
N GLU A 220 7.77 0.92 5.77
CA GLU A 220 9.01 0.96 6.53
C GLU A 220 9.23 2.35 7.16
N ALA A 221 8.85 3.44 6.46
CA ALA A 221 8.89 4.80 6.99
C ALA A 221 7.90 5.03 8.15
N ILE A 222 6.70 4.41 8.14
CA ILE A 222 5.76 4.46 9.25
C ILE A 222 6.39 3.87 10.52
N VAL A 223 7.01 2.69 10.41
CA VAL A 223 7.71 2.03 11.54
C VAL A 223 8.86 2.90 12.07
N LEU A 224 9.60 3.56 11.18
CA LEU A 224 10.67 4.48 11.57
C LEU A 224 10.11 5.72 12.31
N CYS A 225 8.97 6.26 11.89
CA CYS A 225 8.29 7.37 12.57
C CYS A 225 7.75 6.95 13.95
N GLU A 226 7.19 5.75 14.06
CA GLU A 226 6.79 5.15 15.33
C GLU A 226 8.00 5.05 16.27
N GLY A 227 9.12 4.50 15.78
CA GLY A 227 10.39 4.44 16.49
C GLY A 227 10.86 5.81 17.00
N ALA A 228 10.74 6.84 16.16
CA ALA A 228 11.11 8.22 16.50
C ALA A 228 10.16 8.92 17.49
N GLY A 229 9.07 8.26 17.89
CA GLY A 229 8.13 8.77 18.89
C GLY A 229 7.22 9.88 18.34
N TYR A 230 6.84 9.78 17.06
CA TYR A 230 5.75 10.58 16.51
C TYR A 230 4.41 10.10 17.06
N ASP A 231 3.47 11.02 17.26
CA ASP A 231 2.11 10.69 17.72
C ASP A 231 1.18 10.40 16.55
N ILE A 232 1.44 11.03 15.41
CA ILE A 232 0.58 10.96 14.21
C ILE A 232 1.46 10.83 12.97
N VAL A 233 1.08 9.93 12.06
CA VAL A 233 1.58 9.91 10.68
C VAL A 233 0.42 10.16 9.74
N ILE A 234 0.55 11.19 8.91
CA ILE A 234 -0.34 11.49 7.80
C ILE A 234 0.28 10.92 6.52
N ILE A 235 -0.44 10.05 5.83
CA ILE A 235 -0.06 9.53 4.52
C ILE A 235 -0.89 10.25 3.45
N GLU A 236 -0.24 11.04 2.60
CA GLU A 236 -0.90 11.80 1.52
C GLU A 236 -0.71 11.13 0.17
N THR A 237 -1.77 11.00 -0.65
CA THR A 237 -1.62 10.68 -2.08
C THR A 237 -1.25 11.91 -2.90
N VAL A 238 -0.28 11.80 -3.80
CA VAL A 238 0.09 12.86 -4.75
C VAL A 238 -0.37 12.46 -6.15
N GLY A 239 -1.05 13.38 -6.83
CA GLY A 239 -1.42 13.24 -8.25
C GLY A 239 -2.69 12.43 -8.51
N VAL A 240 -2.81 11.95 -9.76
CA VAL A 240 -3.93 11.15 -10.27
C VAL A 240 -3.49 9.69 -10.40
N GLY A 241 -4.19 8.74 -9.78
CA GLY A 241 -3.74 7.34 -9.76
C GLY A 241 -4.72 6.34 -9.14
N GLN A 242 -4.19 5.17 -8.78
CA GLN A 242 -4.83 4.11 -7.99
C GLN A 242 -4.08 3.96 -6.66
N SER A 243 -3.59 5.07 -6.10
CA SER A 243 -2.81 5.07 -4.85
C SER A 243 -3.71 5.16 -3.62
N GLU A 244 -4.97 5.53 -3.81
CA GLU A 244 -5.96 5.74 -2.77
C GLU A 244 -6.25 4.45 -2.01
N VAL A 245 -6.35 3.33 -2.74
CA VAL A 245 -6.54 2.00 -2.14
C VAL A 245 -5.35 1.64 -1.27
N SER A 246 -4.13 1.78 -1.80
CA SER A 246 -2.92 1.50 -1.03
C SER A 246 -2.81 2.40 0.21
N VAL A 247 -3.16 3.69 0.11
CA VAL A 247 -3.15 4.60 1.25
C VAL A 247 -4.20 4.20 2.30
N SER A 248 -5.40 3.79 1.88
CA SER A 248 -6.42 3.25 2.80
C SER A 248 -5.95 1.98 3.51
N GLU A 249 -5.25 1.10 2.79
CA GLU A 249 -4.66 -0.14 3.32
C GLU A 249 -3.41 0.07 4.18
N MET A 250 -2.95 1.32 4.37
CA MET A 250 -1.83 1.64 5.27
C MET A 250 -2.18 2.61 6.40
N SER A 251 -3.42 3.07 6.42
CA SER A 251 -3.94 3.96 7.45
C SER A 251 -4.87 3.23 8.42
N ASP A 252 -4.96 3.74 9.65
CA ASP A 252 -6.02 3.35 10.58
C ASP A 252 -7.34 3.99 10.15
N MET A 253 -7.28 5.27 9.74
CA MET A 253 -8.40 6.08 9.28
C MET A 253 -8.10 6.66 7.89
N PHE A 254 -8.99 6.44 6.93
CA PHE A 254 -8.88 7.01 5.58
C PHE A 254 -9.84 8.19 5.40
N CYS A 255 -9.29 9.35 5.06
CA CYS A 255 -10.02 10.59 4.86
C CYS A 255 -10.01 11.01 3.39
N LEU A 256 -11.19 11.29 2.85
CA LEU A 256 -11.37 11.77 1.48
C LEU A 256 -11.77 13.24 1.48
N LEU A 257 -10.94 14.08 0.87
CA LEU A 257 -11.23 15.49 0.65
C LEU A 257 -12.04 15.67 -0.64
N LEU A 258 -13.07 16.51 -0.56
CA LEU A 258 -13.99 16.82 -1.65
C LEU A 258 -14.03 18.33 -1.89
N SER A 259 -14.13 18.75 -3.15
CA SER A 259 -14.29 20.17 -3.47
C SER A 259 -15.77 20.55 -3.44
N PRO A 260 -16.14 21.76 -2.99
CA PRO A 260 -17.46 22.29 -3.28
C PRO A 260 -17.61 22.48 -4.79
N ALA A 261 -18.79 22.20 -5.32
CA ALA A 261 -19.25 22.67 -6.63
C ALA A 261 -18.77 21.95 -7.91
N HIS A 262 -18.85 20.62 -7.97
CA HIS A 262 -18.95 19.92 -9.26
C HIS A 262 -20.15 18.96 -9.23
N GLY A 263 -21.24 19.36 -9.89
CA GLY A 263 -22.53 18.65 -9.87
C GLY A 263 -22.51 17.23 -10.48
N ASP A 264 -21.44 16.87 -11.20
CA ASP A 264 -21.24 15.53 -11.77
C ASP A 264 -20.21 14.67 -11.00
N GLU A 265 -19.62 15.18 -9.91
CA GLU A 265 -18.54 14.47 -9.19
C GLU A 265 -19.01 13.32 -8.30
N LEU A 266 -20.31 13.17 -8.01
CA LEU A 266 -20.78 11.93 -7.39
C LEU A 266 -20.49 10.71 -8.31
N GLN A 267 -20.44 10.93 -9.64
CA GLN A 267 -19.94 9.94 -10.60
C GLN A 267 -18.40 9.93 -10.72
N GLY A 268 -17.73 11.03 -10.36
CA GLY A 268 -16.26 11.20 -10.44
C GLY A 268 -15.49 10.62 -9.24
N VAL A 269 -16.11 10.57 -8.06
CA VAL A 269 -15.55 9.79 -6.95
C VAL A 269 -15.80 8.32 -7.26
N LYS A 270 -14.73 7.60 -7.61
CA LYS A 270 -14.79 6.17 -7.90
C LYS A 270 -15.52 5.48 -6.75
N ARG A 271 -16.60 4.75 -7.05
CA ARG A 271 -17.42 4.00 -6.08
C ARG A 271 -16.59 3.24 -5.03
N GLY A 272 -15.45 2.67 -5.44
CA GLY A 272 -14.52 1.97 -4.54
C GLY A 272 -13.75 2.84 -3.53
N ILE A 273 -13.50 4.13 -3.81
CA ILE A 273 -12.79 5.02 -2.86
C ILE A 273 -13.73 5.49 -1.75
N MET A 274 -15.00 5.77 -2.07
CA MET A 274 -15.99 6.12 -1.04
C MET A 274 -16.19 4.99 -0.05
N GLU A 275 -16.27 3.75 -0.54
CA GLU A 275 -16.44 2.54 0.29
C GLU A 275 -15.27 2.32 1.26
N GLN A 276 -14.10 2.90 0.97
CA GLN A 276 -12.92 2.82 1.82
C GLN A 276 -12.72 4.02 2.76
N SER A 277 -13.58 5.04 2.68
CA SER A 277 -13.45 6.29 3.46
C SER A 277 -14.14 6.21 4.81
N ASP A 278 -13.41 6.49 5.89
CA ASP A 278 -13.95 6.60 7.25
C ASP A 278 -14.45 8.04 7.54
N LEU A 279 -13.97 9.03 6.79
CA LEU A 279 -14.39 10.44 6.90
C LEU A 279 -14.27 11.16 5.55
N LEU A 280 -15.34 11.87 5.17
CA LEU A 280 -15.36 12.72 3.99
C LEU A 280 -15.35 14.19 4.44
N ILE A 281 -14.53 15.01 3.82
CA ILE A 281 -14.36 16.42 4.20
C ILE A 281 -14.53 17.28 2.97
N VAL A 282 -15.63 18.03 2.91
CA VAL A 282 -15.87 19.04 1.89
C VAL A 282 -15.06 20.29 2.25
N THR A 283 -13.97 20.54 1.54
CA THR A 283 -13.05 21.66 1.80
C THR A 283 -13.63 22.99 1.30
N LYS A 284 -12.91 24.11 1.49
CA LYS A 284 -13.29 25.45 0.97
C LYS A 284 -14.71 25.87 1.37
N ALA A 285 -15.17 25.47 2.56
CA ALA A 285 -16.49 25.79 3.10
C ALA A 285 -16.56 27.22 3.68
N ASP A 286 -16.27 28.21 2.82
CA ASP A 286 -16.16 29.62 3.17
C ASP A 286 -16.57 30.52 2.00
N GLY A 287 -16.83 31.80 2.32
CA GLY A 287 -17.23 32.81 1.35
C GLY A 287 -18.39 32.38 0.47
N GLU A 288 -18.23 32.54 -0.85
CA GLU A 288 -19.26 32.18 -1.84
C GLU A 288 -19.48 30.67 -1.99
N LEU A 289 -18.51 29.84 -1.56
CA LEU A 289 -18.56 28.39 -1.67
C LEU A 289 -19.25 27.71 -0.48
N GLU A 290 -19.47 28.41 0.63
CA GLU A 290 -20.05 27.85 1.86
C GLU A 290 -21.41 27.17 1.62
N LYS A 291 -22.31 27.81 0.86
CA LYS A 291 -23.62 27.21 0.52
C LYS A 291 -23.47 25.96 -0.34
N LYS A 292 -22.54 25.97 -1.29
CA LYS A 292 -22.28 24.82 -2.18
C LYS A 292 -21.63 23.66 -1.42
N ALA A 293 -20.74 23.97 -0.48
CA ALA A 293 -20.11 22.98 0.39
C ALA A 293 -21.16 22.27 1.26
N ARG A 294 -22.12 23.02 1.82
CA ARG A 294 -23.23 22.45 2.59
C ARG A 294 -24.16 21.57 1.75
N LEU A 295 -24.45 21.96 0.51
CA LEU A 295 -25.23 21.14 -0.41
C LEU A 295 -24.49 19.82 -0.71
N THR A 296 -23.22 19.92 -1.09
CA THR A 296 -22.34 18.76 -1.34
C THR A 296 -22.29 17.83 -0.13
N GLN A 297 -22.09 18.38 1.07
CA GLN A 297 -22.11 17.61 2.32
C GLN A 297 -23.42 16.83 2.47
N THR A 298 -24.56 17.46 2.20
CA THR A 298 -25.89 16.82 2.31
C THR A 298 -26.08 15.68 1.30
N GLU A 299 -25.58 15.86 0.07
CA GLU A 299 -25.60 14.83 -0.98
C GLU A 299 -24.80 13.60 -0.56
N TYR A 300 -23.56 13.79 -0.07
CA TYR A 300 -22.73 12.68 0.39
C TYR A 300 -23.28 12.00 1.65
N VAL A 301 -23.84 12.76 2.61
CA VAL A 301 -24.55 12.17 3.76
C VAL A 301 -25.69 11.28 3.29
N SER A 302 -26.41 11.69 2.26
CA SER A 302 -27.52 10.91 1.70
C SER A 302 -27.01 9.67 0.96
N ALA A 303 -25.92 9.77 0.21
CA ALA A 303 -25.31 8.65 -0.50
C ALA A 303 -24.77 7.57 0.46
N LEU A 304 -24.11 7.97 1.55
CA LEU A 304 -23.54 7.04 2.53
C LEU A 304 -24.58 6.13 3.21
N LYS A 305 -25.85 6.54 3.28
CA LYS A 305 -26.94 5.70 3.82
C LYS A 305 -27.18 4.43 3.02
N TYR A 306 -26.78 4.42 1.75
CA TYR A 306 -26.94 3.26 0.86
C TYR A 306 -25.66 2.41 0.77
N MET A 307 -24.62 2.79 1.50
CA MET A 307 -23.36 2.08 1.52
C MET A 307 -23.24 1.25 2.79
N ARG A 308 -22.65 0.06 2.66
CA ARG A 308 -22.27 -0.72 3.83
C ARG A 308 -21.02 -0.11 4.44
N PRO A 309 -20.99 0.21 5.74
CA PRO A 309 -19.79 0.68 6.39
C PRO A 309 -18.73 -0.43 6.40
N ARG A 310 -17.45 -0.02 6.36
CA ARG A 310 -16.30 -0.94 6.37
C ARG A 310 -16.17 -1.69 7.70
N ALA A 311 -16.62 -1.07 8.79
CA ALA A 311 -16.62 -1.63 10.14
C ALA A 311 -17.97 -1.32 10.79
N GLU A 312 -18.52 -2.25 11.56
CA GLU A 312 -19.83 -2.04 12.22
C GLU A 312 -19.76 -0.95 13.29
N GLU A 313 -18.58 -0.76 13.87
CA GLU A 313 -18.27 0.17 14.95
C GLU A 313 -18.21 1.63 14.48
N TRP A 314 -18.04 1.88 13.18
CA TRP A 314 -17.89 3.23 12.63
C TRP A 314 -18.67 3.45 11.34
N HIS A 315 -19.60 4.40 11.39
CA HIS A 315 -20.30 4.88 10.21
C HIS A 315 -19.57 6.10 9.65
N PRO A 316 -19.18 6.10 8.36
CA PRO A 316 -18.50 7.23 7.77
C PRO A 316 -19.28 8.54 7.93
N GLU A 317 -18.57 9.61 8.27
CA GLU A 317 -19.15 10.94 8.46
C GLU A 317 -18.75 11.88 7.32
N VAL A 318 -19.58 12.89 7.07
CA VAL A 318 -19.28 13.95 6.11
C VAL A 318 -19.25 15.28 6.83
N MET A 319 -18.12 15.95 6.77
CA MET A 319 -17.89 17.26 7.38
C MET A 319 -17.64 18.30 6.30
N SER A 320 -17.82 19.57 6.65
CA SER A 320 -17.36 20.70 5.85
C SER A 320 -16.26 21.44 6.63
N ALA A 321 -15.21 21.85 5.91
CA ALA A 321 -14.05 22.51 6.52
C ALA A 321 -13.54 23.65 5.66
N SER A 322 -13.02 24.68 6.33
CA SER A 322 -12.29 25.76 5.69
C SER A 322 -11.02 26.05 6.50
N ILE A 323 -9.88 26.14 5.82
CA ILE A 323 -8.61 26.49 6.45
C ILE A 323 -8.61 27.93 7.02
N TYR A 324 -9.53 28.78 6.57
CA TYR A 324 -9.71 30.14 7.08
C TYR A 324 -10.56 30.20 8.36
N LYS A 325 -11.18 29.09 8.74
CA LYS A 325 -12.04 28.93 9.93
C LYS A 325 -11.45 27.84 10.83
N PRO A 326 -10.47 28.15 11.71
CA PRO A 326 -9.74 27.17 12.52
C PRO A 326 -10.65 26.21 13.32
N GLU A 327 -11.81 26.70 13.77
CA GLU A 327 -12.83 25.92 14.47
C GLU A 327 -13.34 24.72 13.65
N THR A 328 -13.33 24.82 12.32
CA THR A 328 -13.74 23.72 11.44
C THR A 328 -12.67 22.62 11.36
N ILE A 329 -11.38 22.99 11.39
CA ILE A 329 -10.26 22.04 11.46
C ILE A 329 -10.26 21.33 12.81
N GLN A 330 -10.52 22.07 13.90
CA GLN A 330 -10.68 21.50 15.25
C GLN A 330 -11.85 20.53 15.32
N ALA A 331 -12.98 20.85 14.68
CA ALA A 331 -14.13 19.94 14.61
C ALA A 331 -13.76 18.65 13.87
N VAL A 332 -13.04 18.75 12.74
CA VAL A 332 -12.54 17.56 12.01
C VAL A 332 -11.60 16.72 12.89
N TRP A 333 -10.64 17.36 13.56
CA TRP A 333 -9.72 16.65 14.47
C TRP A 333 -10.46 15.95 15.61
N LYS A 334 -11.49 16.58 16.18
CA LYS A 334 -12.34 15.97 17.21
C LYS A 334 -13.03 14.69 16.70
N THR A 335 -13.52 14.71 15.46
CA THR A 335 -14.11 13.52 14.82
C THR A 335 -13.05 12.43 14.59
N MET A 336 -11.86 12.79 14.10
CA MET A 336 -10.74 11.84 13.94
C MET A 336 -10.32 11.21 15.27
N THR A 337 -10.30 12.00 16.34
CA THR A 337 -9.99 11.50 17.69
C THR A 337 -11.07 10.55 18.18
N ARG A 338 -12.35 10.86 17.96
CA ARG A 338 -13.47 9.95 18.30
C ARG A 338 -13.35 8.63 17.54
N PHE A 339 -13.00 8.65 16.25
CA PHE A 339 -12.73 7.44 15.48
C PHE A 339 -11.62 6.63 16.14
N TYR A 340 -10.48 7.26 16.42
CA TYR A 340 -9.32 6.59 16.98
C TYR A 340 -9.60 5.97 18.35
N GLU A 341 -10.25 6.70 19.24
CA GLU A 341 -10.66 6.20 20.56
C GLU A 341 -11.64 5.03 20.47
N ASN A 342 -12.59 5.09 19.53
CA ASN A 342 -13.53 3.99 19.29
C ASN A 342 -12.79 2.75 18.78
N ALA A 343 -11.93 2.92 17.77
CA ALA A 343 -11.17 1.82 17.17
C ALA A 343 -10.20 1.15 18.16
N LEU A 344 -9.64 1.92 19.11
CA LEU A 344 -8.85 1.39 20.21
C LEU A 344 -9.70 0.57 21.20
N LYS A 345 -10.90 1.06 21.55
CA LYS A 345 -11.80 0.39 22.51
C LYS A 345 -12.38 -0.91 21.96
N THR A 346 -12.72 -0.95 20.66
CA THR A 346 -13.33 -2.12 20.04
C THR A 346 -12.32 -3.14 19.52
N GLY A 347 -11.03 -2.80 19.48
CA GLY A 347 -9.99 -3.66 18.93
C GLY A 347 -9.86 -3.62 17.41
N LEU A 348 -10.75 -2.87 16.73
CA LEU A 348 -10.74 -2.66 15.28
C LEU A 348 -9.38 -2.22 14.75
N LEU A 349 -8.68 -1.37 15.50
CA LEU A 349 -7.37 -0.85 15.10
C LEU A 349 -6.32 -1.97 15.00
N MET A 350 -6.30 -2.89 15.95
CA MET A 350 -5.35 -4.01 15.98
C MET A 350 -5.68 -5.04 14.91
N GLU A 351 -6.97 -5.34 14.72
CA GLU A 351 -7.45 -6.23 13.67
C GLU A 351 -7.02 -5.72 12.29
N ARG A 352 -7.35 -4.46 11.96
CA ARG A 352 -6.94 -3.82 10.71
C ARG A 352 -5.43 -3.89 10.52
N ARG A 353 -4.64 -3.51 11.53
CA ARG A 353 -3.17 -3.52 11.41
C ARG A 353 -2.60 -4.92 11.17
N ASN A 354 -3.17 -5.97 11.77
CA ASN A 354 -2.71 -7.34 11.54
C ASN A 354 -2.99 -7.82 10.11
N GLU A 355 -4.16 -7.50 9.57
CA GLU A 355 -4.52 -7.79 8.16
C GLU A 355 -3.59 -7.03 7.20
N GLN A 356 -3.33 -5.76 7.49
CA GLN A 356 -2.42 -4.91 6.73
C GLN A 356 -1.02 -5.52 6.70
N LEU A 357 -0.45 -5.87 7.86
CA LEU A 357 0.89 -6.48 7.95
C LEU A 357 1.00 -7.78 7.12
N THR A 358 -0.03 -8.62 7.15
CA THR A 358 -0.08 -9.86 6.38
C THR A 358 -0.12 -9.58 4.87
N THR A 359 -0.96 -8.63 4.47
CA THR A 359 -1.07 -8.18 3.07
C THR A 359 0.25 -7.59 2.56
N TRP A 360 0.94 -6.81 3.40
CA TRP A 360 2.22 -6.21 3.04
C TRP A 360 3.31 -7.26 2.86
N MET A 361 3.37 -8.27 3.74
CA MET A 361 4.31 -9.38 3.61
C MET A 361 4.16 -10.08 2.25
N TRP A 362 2.94 -10.44 1.87
CA TRP A 362 2.68 -11.10 0.58
C TRP A 362 2.97 -10.21 -0.62
N THR A 363 2.64 -8.91 -0.52
CA THR A 363 2.98 -7.93 -1.56
C THR A 363 4.49 -7.84 -1.77
N HIS A 364 5.26 -7.81 -0.68
CA HIS A 364 6.72 -7.80 -0.73
C HIS A 364 7.28 -9.08 -1.37
N VAL A 365 6.75 -10.25 -0.99
CA VAL A 365 7.16 -11.54 -1.59
C VAL A 365 6.92 -11.53 -3.10
N GLN A 366 5.75 -11.06 -3.54
CA GLN A 366 5.42 -10.95 -4.96
C GLN A 366 6.39 -10.01 -5.71
N ASP A 367 6.69 -8.84 -5.14
CA ASP A 367 7.60 -7.87 -5.73
C ASP A 367 9.04 -8.41 -5.83
N GLU A 368 9.55 -9.06 -4.78
CA GLU A 368 10.88 -9.66 -4.79
C GLU A 368 10.96 -10.83 -5.78
N ILE A 369 9.97 -11.73 -5.82
CA ILE A 369 9.92 -12.82 -6.82
C ILE A 369 9.92 -12.24 -8.24
N MET A 370 9.14 -11.20 -8.50
CA MET A 370 9.11 -10.56 -9.82
C MET A 370 10.46 -9.91 -10.16
N ALA A 371 11.13 -9.31 -9.18
CA ALA A 371 12.47 -8.74 -9.36
C ALA A 371 13.51 -9.82 -9.66
N VAL A 372 13.46 -10.97 -8.97
CA VAL A 372 14.28 -12.16 -9.23
C VAL A 372 14.05 -12.63 -10.67
N PHE A 373 12.79 -12.87 -11.02
CA PHE A 373 12.37 -13.40 -12.31
C PHE A 373 12.86 -12.52 -13.46
N LYS A 374 12.65 -11.21 -13.37
CA LYS A 374 13.07 -10.24 -14.40
C LYS A 374 14.59 -10.08 -14.53
N ARG A 375 15.39 -10.50 -13.54
CA ARG A 375 16.86 -10.46 -13.59
C ARG A 375 17.48 -11.78 -14.03
N HIS A 376 16.70 -12.86 -14.12
CA HIS A 376 17.19 -14.16 -14.54
C HIS A 376 17.78 -14.09 -15.97
N PRO A 377 19.04 -14.51 -16.20
CA PRO A 377 19.73 -14.30 -17.48
C PRO A 377 18.96 -14.81 -18.71
N GLU A 378 18.39 -16.02 -18.62
CA GLU A 378 17.62 -16.59 -19.74
C GLU A 378 16.26 -15.92 -19.95
N VAL A 379 15.64 -15.38 -18.90
CA VAL A 379 14.38 -14.62 -19.01
C VAL A 379 14.67 -13.30 -19.69
N LEU A 380 15.69 -12.56 -19.24
CA LEU A 380 16.16 -11.32 -19.85
C LEU A 380 16.46 -11.48 -21.34
N ARG A 381 17.09 -12.60 -21.71
CA ARG A 381 17.43 -12.90 -23.10
C ARG A 381 16.21 -13.19 -23.97
N LYS A 382 15.22 -13.95 -23.47
CA LYS A 382 14.05 -14.38 -24.25
C LYS A 382 12.90 -13.37 -24.27
N ALA A 383 12.70 -12.60 -23.20
CA ALA A 383 11.53 -11.73 -23.05
C ALA A 383 11.32 -10.73 -24.20
N PRO A 384 12.36 -10.01 -24.72
CA PRO A 384 12.15 -9.04 -25.81
C PRO A 384 11.65 -9.66 -27.11
N ALA A 385 12.02 -10.91 -27.40
CA ALA A 385 11.54 -11.62 -28.59
C ALA A 385 10.06 -12.00 -28.42
N LEU A 386 9.69 -12.56 -27.26
CA LEU A 386 8.31 -12.94 -26.97
C LEU A 386 7.37 -11.73 -26.92
N GLU A 387 7.80 -10.61 -26.35
CA GLU A 387 7.02 -9.36 -26.39
C GLU A 387 6.76 -8.88 -27.82
N ARG A 388 7.77 -9.01 -28.70
CA ARG A 388 7.64 -8.66 -30.12
C ARG A 388 6.64 -9.58 -30.81
N ASP A 389 6.71 -10.88 -30.53
CA ASP A 389 5.78 -11.86 -31.09
C ASP A 389 4.34 -11.62 -30.63
N ILE A 390 4.12 -11.21 -29.37
CA ILE A 390 2.80 -10.78 -28.88
C ILE A 390 2.30 -9.55 -29.66
N ARG A 391 3.13 -8.51 -29.78
CA ARG A 391 2.75 -7.26 -30.49
C ARG A 391 2.41 -7.50 -31.97
N HIS A 392 3.00 -8.52 -32.59
CA HIS A 392 2.71 -8.92 -33.97
C HIS A 392 1.64 -10.02 -34.10
N GLY A 393 0.98 -10.42 -33.00
CA GLY A 393 -0.05 -11.46 -33.02
C GLY A 393 0.47 -12.87 -33.34
N LYS A 394 1.78 -13.11 -33.21
CA LYS A 394 2.43 -14.41 -33.42
C LYS A 394 2.40 -15.31 -32.19
N ALA A 395 2.15 -14.72 -31.01
CA ALA A 395 2.04 -15.41 -29.73
C ALA A 395 0.95 -14.79 -28.87
N THR A 396 0.34 -15.59 -27.99
CA THR A 396 -0.59 -15.08 -26.97
C THR A 396 0.18 -14.71 -25.69
N PRO A 397 -0.30 -13.73 -24.90
CA PRO A 397 0.34 -13.38 -23.63
C PRO A 397 0.48 -14.56 -22.67
N GLY A 398 -0.55 -15.41 -22.57
CA GLY A 398 -0.52 -16.59 -21.68
C GLY A 398 0.55 -17.61 -22.07
N TRP A 399 0.69 -17.90 -23.37
CA TRP A 399 1.72 -18.83 -23.85
C TRP A 399 3.14 -18.27 -23.65
N ALA A 400 3.34 -16.98 -23.92
CA ALA A 400 4.62 -16.33 -23.71
C ALA A 400 5.00 -16.30 -22.22
N ALA A 401 4.04 -16.02 -21.33
CA ALA A 401 4.25 -16.07 -19.88
C ALA A 401 4.66 -17.47 -19.41
N GLU A 402 3.94 -18.52 -19.83
CA GLU A 402 4.29 -19.92 -19.53
C GLU A 402 5.69 -20.29 -20.05
N THR A 403 6.05 -19.80 -21.24
CA THR A 403 7.39 -20.02 -21.82
C THR A 403 8.49 -19.37 -20.97
N LEU A 404 8.26 -18.17 -20.46
CA LEU A 404 9.19 -17.51 -19.55
C LEU A 404 9.27 -18.20 -18.19
N LEU A 405 8.13 -18.66 -17.65
CA LEU A 405 8.09 -19.44 -16.39
C LEU A 405 8.87 -20.74 -16.51
N ARG A 406 8.64 -21.52 -17.57
CA ARG A 406 9.43 -22.73 -17.84
C ARG A 406 10.91 -22.44 -17.96
N THR A 407 11.26 -21.36 -18.68
CA THR A 407 12.65 -20.93 -18.81
C THR A 407 13.27 -20.57 -17.45
N PHE A 408 12.53 -19.93 -16.56
CA PHE A 408 12.99 -19.60 -15.21
C PHE A 408 13.19 -20.85 -14.33
N PHE A 409 12.32 -21.85 -14.45
CA PHE A 409 12.43 -23.11 -13.72
C PHE A 409 13.35 -24.15 -14.38
N GLY A 410 13.90 -23.87 -15.56
CA GLY A 410 14.74 -24.81 -16.32
C GLY A 410 13.98 -25.97 -16.98
N LEU A 411 12.67 -25.82 -17.19
CA LEU A 411 11.73 -26.87 -17.66
C LEU A 411 11.57 -26.96 -19.19
#